data_AF-A0A5M6IHM3-F1
#
_entry.id   AF-A0A5M6IHM3-F1
#
_cell.length_a   1.000
_cell.length_b   1.000
_cell.length_c   1.000
_cell.angle_alpha   90.00
_cell.angle_beta   90.00
_cell.angle_gamma   90.00
#
_symmetry.space_group_name_H-M   'P 1'
#
loop_
_entity.id
_entity.type
_entity.pdbx_description
1 polymer ?
#
loop_
_entity_poly.entity_id
_entity_poly.type
_entity_poly.pdbx_seq_one_letter_code
_entity_poly.pdbx_strand_id
1 'polypeptide(L)'
;MLRRIVATTTLVSALAVPAANQSHAQDIPYVTGAWTKEIGNVQAVVNEGAALIQRYGWKCDSVDSVRRMLFKTGFVYYCNGFRYSYDVWDRGGRWVVKIND
;
A
#
# COMPACT_ATOMS: atom_id res chain seq x y z
N MET A 1 41.39 -30.26 -50.97
CA MET A 1 40.96 -29.49 -49.79
C MET A 1 39.53 -29.00 -50.01
N LEU A 2 38.53 -29.58 -49.35
CA LEU A 2 37.17 -29.02 -49.29
C LEU A 2 36.62 -29.29 -47.88
N ARG A 3 36.48 -28.24 -47.06
CA ARG A 3 35.77 -28.31 -45.77
C ARG A 3 34.35 -27.79 -46.00
N ARG A 4 33.34 -28.65 -45.82
CA ARG A 4 31.94 -28.24 -45.75
C ARG A 4 31.71 -27.60 -44.38
N ILE A 5 31.37 -26.32 -44.36
CA ILE A 5 30.99 -25.59 -43.15
C ILE A 5 29.51 -25.90 -42.90
N VAL A 6 29.22 -26.61 -41.82
CA VAL A 6 27.85 -26.83 -41.33
C VAL A 6 27.44 -25.56 -40.59
N ALA A 7 26.43 -24.87 -41.09
CA ALA A 7 25.85 -23.70 -40.43
C ALA A 7 24.88 -24.18 -39.33
N THR A 8 25.34 -24.12 -38.09
CA THR A 8 24.53 -24.46 -36.91
C THR A 8 23.66 -23.26 -36.56
N THR A 9 22.38 -23.31 -36.94
CA THR A 9 21.40 -22.27 -36.62
C THR A 9 20.97 -22.39 -35.15
N THR A 10 21.55 -21.60 -34.26
CA THR A 10 21.09 -21.51 -32.87
C THR A 10 19.79 -20.69 -32.80
N LEU A 11 18.66 -21.35 -32.52
CA LEU A 11 17.43 -20.69 -32.13
C LEU A 11 17.64 -20.04 -30.75
N VAL A 12 17.61 -18.71 -30.70
CA VAL A 12 17.50 -17.97 -29.44
C VAL A 12 16.03 -17.91 -29.07
N SER A 13 15.61 -18.75 -28.15
CA SER A 13 14.26 -18.69 -27.56
C SER A 13 14.15 -17.42 -26.73
N ALA A 14 13.39 -16.43 -27.23
CA ALA A 14 13.01 -15.27 -26.44
C ALA A 14 12.04 -15.72 -25.33
N LEU A 15 12.54 -15.81 -24.10
CA LEU A 15 11.69 -15.95 -22.92
C LEU A 15 10.92 -14.64 -22.76
N ALA A 16 9.64 -14.65 -23.14
CA ALA A 16 8.72 -13.59 -22.80
C ALA A 16 8.63 -13.52 -21.27
N VAL A 17 9.24 -12.50 -20.67
CA VAL A 17 9.03 -12.18 -19.26
C VAL A 17 7.58 -11.69 -19.16
N PRO A 18 6.68 -12.37 -18.44
CA PRO A 18 5.35 -11.83 -18.24
C PRO A 18 5.52 -10.50 -17.50
N ALA A 19 4.92 -9.44 -18.05
CA ALA A 19 4.83 -8.17 -17.36
C ALA A 19 4.26 -8.43 -15.96
N ALA A 20 5.03 -8.10 -14.92
CA ALA A 20 4.56 -8.17 -13.56
C ALA A 20 3.34 -7.25 -13.46
N ASN A 21 2.13 -7.83 -13.43
CA ASN A 21 0.94 -7.09 -13.06
C ASN A 21 1.22 -6.49 -11.68
N GLN A 22 1.30 -5.17 -11.61
CA GLN A 22 1.26 -4.45 -10.36
C GLN A 22 -0.15 -4.63 -9.80
N SER A 23 -0.38 -5.78 -9.15
CA SER A 23 -1.53 -5.97 -8.30
C SER A 23 -1.30 -5.05 -7.11
N HIS A 24 -1.75 -3.79 -7.22
CA HIS A 24 -2.16 -3.05 -6.04
C HIS A 24 -3.08 -4.00 -5.28
N ALA A 25 -2.64 -4.46 -4.11
CA ALA A 25 -3.50 -5.22 -3.20
C ALA A 25 -4.83 -4.46 -3.13
N GLN A 26 -5.94 -5.18 -3.38
CA GLN A 26 -7.28 -4.61 -3.57
C GLN A 26 -7.53 -3.47 -2.58
N ASP A 27 -8.00 -2.33 -3.09
CA ASP A 27 -8.22 -1.13 -2.30
C ASP A 27 -9.03 -1.42 -1.04
N ILE A 28 -8.51 -1.01 0.12
CA ILE A 28 -9.21 -1.21 1.39
C ILE A 28 -10.43 -0.27 1.39
N PRO A 29 -11.67 -0.80 1.50
CA PRO A 29 -12.86 0.03 1.55
C PRO A 29 -12.81 0.91 2.80
N TYR A 30 -13.26 2.17 2.72
CA TYR A 30 -13.31 3.10 3.86
C TYR A 30 -14.43 4.14 3.71
N VAL A 31 -14.86 4.75 4.82
CA VAL A 31 -15.86 5.83 4.82
C VAL A 31 -15.21 7.21 4.64
N THR A 32 -15.70 7.98 3.66
CA THR A 32 -15.23 9.33 3.38
C THR A 32 -15.80 10.37 4.37
N GLY A 33 -14.97 11.33 4.78
CA GLY A 33 -15.34 12.46 5.64
C GLY A 33 -14.96 13.82 5.03
N ALA A 34 -15.30 14.95 5.66
CA ALA A 34 -15.08 16.28 5.08
C ALA A 34 -13.62 16.57 4.63
N TRP A 35 -12.63 15.95 5.28
CA TRP A 35 -11.20 16.10 4.96
C TRP A 35 -10.81 15.51 3.60
N THR A 36 -11.62 14.61 3.03
CA THR A 36 -11.28 13.91 1.77
C THR A 36 -11.29 14.85 0.56
N LYS A 37 -12.04 15.95 0.62
CA LYS A 37 -12.09 16.96 -0.46
C LYS A 37 -10.76 17.69 -0.67
N GLU A 38 -9.92 17.71 0.36
CA GLU A 38 -8.63 18.42 0.36
C GLU A 38 -7.47 17.51 -0.08
N ILE A 39 -7.72 16.20 -0.23
CA ILE A 39 -6.69 15.20 -0.54
C ILE A 39 -6.94 14.61 -1.92
N GLY A 40 -5.97 14.76 -2.83
CA GLY A 40 -6.09 14.30 -4.21
C GLY A 40 -6.15 12.78 -4.37
N ASN A 41 -5.55 12.02 -3.43
CA ASN A 41 -5.61 10.55 -3.43
C ASN A 41 -5.85 10.01 -2.01
N VAL A 42 -7.11 9.92 -1.63
CA VAL A 42 -7.51 9.44 -0.31
C VAL A 42 -7.28 7.94 -0.16
N GLN A 43 -7.43 7.17 -1.23
CA GLN A 43 -7.22 5.73 -1.20
C GLN A 43 -5.76 5.39 -0.86
N ALA A 44 -4.80 6.17 -1.36
CA ALA A 44 -3.40 6.05 -0.97
C ALA A 44 -3.21 6.26 0.54
N VAL A 45 -3.84 7.28 1.14
CA VAL A 45 -3.78 7.51 2.59
C VAL A 45 -4.28 6.28 3.35
N VAL A 46 -5.42 5.73 2.94
CA VAL A 46 -6.04 4.55 3.57
C VAL A 46 -5.11 3.32 3.49
N ASN A 47 -4.65 3.00 2.28
CA ASN A 47 -3.81 1.83 2.03
C ASN A 47 -2.44 1.96 2.73
N GLU A 48 -1.79 3.13 2.64
CA GLU A 48 -0.48 3.37 3.25
C GLU A 48 -0.54 3.38 4.78
N GLY A 49 -1.60 3.98 5.35
CA GLY A 49 -1.82 4.00 6.79
C GLY A 49 -2.09 2.61 7.36
N ALA A 50 -2.96 1.82 6.71
CA ALA A 50 -3.20 0.43 7.11
C ALA A 50 -1.91 -0.40 7.03
N ALA A 51 -1.15 -0.27 5.93
CA ALA A 51 0.13 -0.96 5.78
C ALA A 51 1.15 -0.54 6.86
N LEU A 52 1.17 0.74 7.25
CA LEU A 52 2.03 1.23 8.32
C LEU A 52 1.61 0.63 9.68
N ILE A 53 0.32 0.60 10.00
CA ILE A 53 -0.22 -0.03 11.22
C ILE A 53 0.21 -1.51 11.28
N GLN A 54 0.04 -2.24 10.18
CA GLN A 54 0.45 -3.64 10.07
C GLN A 54 1.97 -3.83 10.23
N ARG A 55 2.80 -2.97 9.63
CA ARG A 55 4.26 -3.00 9.81
C ARG A 55 4.70 -2.76 11.26
N TYR A 56 3.89 -2.08 12.06
CA TYR A 56 4.11 -1.89 13.49
C TYR A 56 3.62 -3.08 14.34
N GLY A 57 3.11 -4.15 13.71
CA GLY A 57 2.65 -5.37 14.38
C GLY A 57 1.19 -5.34 14.82
N TRP A 58 0.43 -4.30 14.44
CA TRP A 58 -0.98 -4.16 14.79
C TRP A 58 -1.89 -4.74 13.71
N LYS A 59 -3.11 -5.14 14.10
CA LYS A 59 -4.09 -5.71 13.17
C LYS A 59 -4.96 -4.61 12.56
N CYS A 60 -4.96 -4.51 11.23
CA CYS A 60 -5.87 -3.65 10.49
C CYS A 60 -6.10 -4.24 9.09
N ASP A 61 -6.98 -5.24 9.00
CA ASP A 61 -7.26 -5.98 7.76
C ASP A 61 -8.31 -5.27 6.90
N SER A 62 -9.20 -4.50 7.56
CA SER A 62 -10.16 -3.60 6.93
C SER A 62 -10.15 -2.24 7.63
N VAL A 63 -10.40 -1.15 6.91
CA VAL A 63 -10.45 0.22 7.45
C VAL A 63 -11.89 0.72 7.40
N ASP A 64 -12.57 0.82 8.53
CA ASP A 64 -13.96 1.27 8.55
C ASP A 64 -14.05 2.79 8.37
N SER A 65 -13.10 3.54 8.93
CA SER A 65 -13.09 5.00 8.87
C SER A 65 -11.69 5.56 9.08
N VAL A 66 -11.41 6.67 8.42
CA VAL A 66 -10.18 7.45 8.63
C VAL A 66 -10.56 8.89 8.95
N ARG A 67 -9.97 9.45 10.00
CA ARG A 67 -10.23 10.82 10.45
C ARG A 67 -8.94 11.60 10.56
N ARG A 68 -8.86 12.76 9.92
CA ARG A 68 -7.71 13.67 10.09
C ARG A 68 -7.63 14.17 11.54
N MET A 69 -6.42 14.21 12.10
CA MET A 69 -6.15 14.81 13.41
C MET A 69 -6.14 16.35 13.33
N LEU A 70 -6.56 17.02 14.40
CA LEU A 70 -6.63 18.49 14.44
C LEU A 70 -5.29 19.17 14.76
N PHE A 71 -4.48 18.57 15.63
CA PHE A 71 -3.26 19.19 16.18
C PHE A 71 -1.97 18.50 15.74
N LYS A 72 -2.07 17.50 14.87
CA LYS A 72 -0.96 16.68 14.40
C LYS A 72 -1.11 16.41 12.91
N THR A 73 0.01 16.31 12.22
CA THR A 73 0.04 15.79 10.86
C THR A 73 -0.19 14.28 10.91
N GLY A 74 -1.45 13.85 10.81
CA GLY A 74 -1.80 12.46 10.98
C GLY A 74 -3.29 12.18 10.87
N PHE A 75 -3.62 10.90 11.04
CA PHE A 75 -4.97 10.37 10.93
C PHE A 75 -5.22 9.33 12.03
N VAL A 76 -6.47 9.26 12.46
CA VAL A 76 -7.02 8.18 13.28
C VAL A 76 -7.65 7.16 12.34
N TYR A 77 -7.23 5.90 12.43
CA TYR A 77 -7.76 4.79 11.67
C TYR A 77 -8.64 3.94 12.56
N TYR A 78 -9.86 3.65 12.12
CA TYR A 78 -10.73 2.65 12.74
C TYR A 78 -10.70 1.40 11.87
N CYS A 79 -10.36 0.26 12.46
CA CYS A 79 -10.16 -0.98 11.72
C CYS A 79 -11.01 -2.14 12.26
N ASN A 80 -11.25 -3.11 11.38
CA ASN A 80 -11.85 -4.41 11.66
C ASN A 80 -13.24 -4.34 12.32
N GLY A 81 -14.15 -3.54 11.77
CA GLY A 81 -15.50 -3.33 12.28
C GLY A 81 -15.52 -2.39 13.49
N PHE A 82 -14.72 -1.32 13.47
CA PHE A 82 -14.52 -0.37 14.56
C PHE A 82 -13.98 -0.99 15.87
N ARG A 83 -13.42 -2.21 15.80
CA ARG A 83 -12.89 -2.91 16.97
C ARG A 83 -11.59 -2.29 17.49
N TYR A 84 -10.80 -1.71 16.60
CA TYR A 84 -9.52 -1.10 16.95
C TYR A 84 -9.47 0.31 16.40
N SER A 85 -8.89 1.24 17.17
CA SER A 85 -8.57 2.57 16.68
C SER A 85 -7.09 2.88 16.90
N TYR A 86 -6.48 3.49 15.89
CA TYR A 86 -5.05 3.76 15.85
C TYR A 86 -4.77 5.19 15.47
N ASP A 87 -3.98 5.86 16.30
CA ASP A 87 -3.41 7.16 16.01
C ASP A 87 -2.15 6.97 15.18
N VAL A 88 -2.14 7.51 13.95
CA VAL A 88 -0.99 7.47 13.04
C VAL A 88 -0.58 8.90 12.71
N TRP A 89 0.60 9.32 13.12
CA TRP A 89 1.07 10.70 12.87
C TRP A 89 2.56 10.79 12.60
N ASP A 90 2.94 11.83 11.85
CA ASP A 90 4.33 12.17 11.61
C ASP A 90 4.92 12.96 12.78
N ARG A 91 6.15 12.58 13.16
CA ARG A 91 6.99 13.28 14.12
C ARG A 91 8.35 13.57 13.50
N GLY A 92 8.39 14.55 12.61
CA GLY A 92 9.63 15.03 11.99
C GLY A 92 10.24 14.03 11.00
N GLY A 93 9.42 13.40 10.18
CA GLY A 93 9.82 12.35 9.23
C GLY A 93 9.78 10.93 9.82
N ARG A 94 9.54 10.79 11.13
CA ARG A 94 9.33 9.50 11.78
C ARG A 94 7.85 9.29 12.07
N TRP A 95 7.24 8.37 11.35
CA TRP A 95 5.87 7.95 11.61
C TRP A 95 5.75 7.23 12.96
N VAL A 96 4.67 7.54 13.68
CA VAL A 96 4.32 6.91 14.95
C VAL A 96 2.94 6.27 14.78
N VAL A 97 2.81 5.04 15.28
CA VAL A 97 1.53 4.32 15.38
C VAL A 97 1.29 4.02 16.85
N LYS A 98 0.12 4.42 17.37
CA LYS A 98 -0.29 4.15 18.76
C LYS A 98 -1.74 3.66 18.78
N ILE A 99 -2.01 2.67 19.63
CA ILE A 99 -3.39 2.30 19.94
C ILE A 99 -4.10 3.46 20.65
N ASN A 100 -5.34 3.69 20.26
CA ASN A 100 -6.23 4.69 20.82
C ASN A 100 -7.42 3.91 21.42
N ASP A 101 -7.39 3.74 22.73
CA ASP A 101 -8.39 3.00 23.54
C ASP A 101 -9.45 3.98 24.08
#